data_AF-A0A821J2W4-F1
#
_entry.id   AF-A0A821J2W4-F1
#
_cell.length_a   1.000
_cell.length_b   1.000
_cell.length_c   1.000
_cell.angle_alpha   90.00
_cell.angle_beta   90.00
_cell.angle_gamma   90.00
#
_symmetry.space_group_name_H-M   'P 1'
#
loop_
_entity.id
_entity.type
_entity.pdbx_description
1 polymer ?
#
loop_
_entity_poly.entity_id
_entity_poly.type
_entity_poly.pdbx_seq_one_letter_code
_entity_poly.pdbx_strand_id
1 'polypeptide(L)'
;PDLATWYNNIGLVYYNMGEYSKALEYFEKSLKIREISLPPTHPGLAISYNNIGQLYEKMEEYSKALPLLEKALSIRQKSLPSTHPHIKSVLNAIDRVKKKL
;
A
#
# COMPACT_ATOMS: atom_id res chain seq x y z
N PRO A 1 -8.16 -2.44 15.57
CA PRO A 1 -7.01 -1.61 15.11
C PRO A 1 -5.67 -2.35 15.19
N ASP A 2 -5.38 -2.96 16.34
CA ASP A 2 -4.07 -3.56 16.63
C ASP A 2 -3.77 -4.78 15.77
N LEU A 3 -4.77 -5.63 15.53
CA LEU A 3 -4.61 -6.82 14.68
C LEU A 3 -4.21 -6.48 13.23
N ALA A 4 -4.77 -5.40 12.66
CA ALA A 4 -4.39 -4.95 11.32
C ALA A 4 -2.94 -4.46 11.26
N THR A 5 -2.50 -3.72 12.29
CA THR A 5 -1.10 -3.29 12.42
C THR A 5 -0.18 -4.49 12.57
N TRP A 6 -0.57 -5.50 13.35
CA TRP A 6 0.22 -6.72 13.53
C TRP A 6 0.39 -7.49 12.21
N TYR A 7 -0.70 -7.73 11.46
CA TYR A 7 -0.62 -8.33 10.14
C TYR A 7 0.20 -7.51 9.15
N ASN A 8 0.06 -6.18 9.16
CA ASN A 8 0.91 -5.31 8.33
C ASN A 8 2.40 -5.50 8.63
N ASN A 9 2.77 -5.60 9.91
CA ASN A 9 4.16 -5.76 10.31
C ASN A 9 4.71 -7.14 9.90
N ILE A 10 3.91 -8.20 9.99
CA ILE A 10 4.28 -9.52 9.48
C ILE A 10 4.47 -9.48 7.96
N GLY A 11 3.57 -8.81 7.24
CA GLY A 11 3.70 -8.58 5.81
C GLY A 11 5.04 -7.90 5.46
N LEU A 12 5.44 -6.88 6.23
CA LEU A 12 6.74 -6.22 6.07
C LEU A 12 7.93 -7.15 6.35
N VAL A 13 7.83 -8.03 7.36
CA VAL A 13 8.88 -9.02 7.65
C VAL A 13 9.08 -9.94 6.45
N TYR A 14 8.01 -10.54 5.92
CA TYR A 14 8.11 -11.40 4.74
C TYR A 14 8.54 -10.66 3.49
N TYR A 15 8.10 -9.42 3.30
CA TYR A 15 8.55 -8.55 2.21
C TYR A 15 10.07 -8.37 2.25
N ASN A 16 10.63 -8.07 3.42
CA ASN A 16 12.07 -7.90 3.60
C ASN A 16 12.87 -9.21 3.43
N MET A 17 12.23 -10.37 3.61
CA MET A 17 12.81 -11.68 3.32
C MET A 17 12.71 -12.08 1.84
N GLY A 18 12.02 -11.30 1.00
CA GLY A 18 11.74 -11.66 -0.40
C GLY A 18 10.60 -12.69 -0.56
N GLU A 19 9.90 -13.03 0.53
CA GLU A 19 8.79 -13.98 0.56
C GLU A 19 7.48 -13.29 0.16
N TYR A 20 7.42 -12.83 -1.09
CA TYR A 20 6.40 -11.90 -1.56
C TYR A 20 4.96 -12.46 -1.51
N SER A 21 4.75 -13.75 -1.77
CA SER A 21 3.42 -14.36 -1.66
C SER A 21 2.88 -14.35 -0.23
N LYS A 22 3.74 -14.60 0.76
CA LYS A 22 3.36 -14.49 2.19
C LYS A 22 3.13 -13.04 2.58
N ALA A 23 4.00 -12.13 2.12
CA ALA A 23 3.82 -10.70 2.36
C ALA A 23 2.45 -10.22 1.87
N LEU A 24 2.03 -10.66 0.68
CA LEU A 24 0.73 -10.33 0.09
C LEU A 24 -0.42 -10.80 0.99
N GLU A 25 -0.40 -12.07 1.40
CA GLU A 25 -1.43 -12.66 2.26
C GLU A 25 -1.65 -11.84 3.54
N TYR A 26 -0.55 -11.44 4.20
CA TYR A 26 -0.63 -10.67 5.44
C TYR A 26 -1.03 -9.20 5.21
N PHE A 27 -0.59 -8.57 4.13
CA PHE A 27 -1.07 -7.23 3.78
C PHE A 27 -2.56 -7.22 3.43
N GLU A 28 -3.08 -8.23 2.74
CA GLU A 28 -4.50 -8.37 2.44
C GLU A 28 -5.35 -8.59 3.69
N LYS A 29 -4.89 -9.42 4.63
CA LYS A 29 -5.53 -9.57 5.97
C LYS A 29 -5.61 -8.23 6.71
N SER A 30 -4.53 -7.45 6.70
CA SER A 30 -4.51 -6.09 7.28
C SER A 30 -5.50 -5.16 6.57
N LEU A 31 -5.48 -5.14 5.24
CA LEU A 31 -6.36 -4.31 4.43
C LEU A 31 -7.83 -4.62 4.72
N LYS A 32 -8.23 -5.90 4.71
CA LYS A 32 -9.60 -6.34 4.96
C LYS A 32 -10.14 -5.84 6.30
N ILE A 33 -9.33 -5.93 7.36
CA ILE A 33 -9.72 -5.42 8.69
C ILE A 33 -9.91 -3.90 8.65
N ARG A 34 -8.99 -3.18 7.99
CA ARG A 34 -9.04 -1.73 7.87
C ARG A 34 -10.24 -1.25 7.04
N GLU A 35 -10.58 -1.95 5.96
CA GLU A 35 -11.76 -1.63 5.14
C GLU A 35 -13.08 -1.77 5.89
N ILE A 36 -13.17 -2.76 6.80
CA ILE A 36 -14.36 -2.96 7.64
C ILE A 36 -14.41 -1.97 8.81
N SER A 37 -13.26 -1.60 9.37
CA SER A 37 -13.19 -0.89 10.66
C SER A 37 -12.98 0.61 10.57
N LEU A 38 -12.61 1.15 9.39
CA LEU A 38 -12.16 2.54 9.24
C LEU A 38 -12.96 3.26 8.17
N PRO A 39 -13.12 4.60 8.29
CA PRO A 39 -13.72 5.38 7.22
C PRO A 39 -12.85 5.31 5.95
N PRO A 40 -13.44 5.43 4.74
CA PRO A 40 -12.72 5.27 3.46
C PRO A 40 -11.54 6.23 3.24
N THR A 41 -11.47 7.33 4.01
CA THR A 41 -10.41 8.35 3.95
C THR A 41 -9.32 8.14 5.01
N HIS A 42 -9.40 7.08 5.81
CA HIS A 42 -8.47 6.88 6.91
C HIS A 42 -7.04 6.60 6.40
N PRO A 43 -5.99 7.25 6.95
CA PRO A 43 -4.60 7.07 6.52
C PRO A 43 -4.11 5.61 6.54
N GLY A 44 -4.64 4.79 7.45
CA GLY A 44 -4.37 3.35 7.52
C GLY A 44 -4.71 2.59 6.23
N LEU A 45 -5.78 2.98 5.51
CA LEU A 45 -6.11 2.41 4.21
C LEU A 45 -5.06 2.79 3.16
N ALA A 46 -4.60 4.05 3.16
CA ALA A 46 -3.54 4.48 2.26
C ALA A 46 -2.23 3.72 2.48
N ILE A 47 -1.89 3.39 3.74
CA ILE A 47 -0.72 2.57 4.06
C ILE A 47 -0.88 1.16 3.47
N SER A 48 -2.04 0.52 3.67
CA SER A 48 -2.29 -0.82 3.13
C SER A 48 -2.21 -0.86 1.61
N TYR A 49 -2.92 0.03 0.90
CA TYR A 49 -2.88 0.06 -0.56
C TYR A 49 -1.48 0.39 -1.09
N ASN A 50 -0.74 1.29 -0.45
CA ASN A 50 0.65 1.56 -0.82
C ASN A 50 1.55 0.32 -0.68
N ASN A 51 1.44 -0.42 0.44
CA ASN A 51 2.29 -1.59 0.68
C ASN A 51 2.00 -2.71 -0.33
N ILE A 52 0.73 -2.98 -0.63
CA ILE A 52 0.35 -3.97 -1.65
C ILE A 52 0.78 -3.50 -3.05
N GLY A 53 0.60 -2.21 -3.36
CA GLY A 53 1.06 -1.64 -4.63
C GLY A 53 2.56 -1.76 -4.84
N GLN A 54 3.37 -1.45 -3.81
CA GLN A 54 4.83 -1.62 -3.86
C GLN A 54 5.24 -3.10 -3.92
N LEU A 55 4.49 -4.00 -3.28
CA LEU A 55 4.73 -5.44 -3.38
C LEU A 55 4.51 -5.93 -4.82
N TYR A 56 3.41 -5.54 -5.47
CA TYR A 56 3.20 -5.87 -6.88
C TYR A 56 4.26 -5.23 -7.80
N GLU A 57 4.73 -4.02 -7.49
CA GLU A 57 5.88 -3.43 -8.19
C GLU A 57 7.12 -4.31 -8.08
N LYS A 58 7.41 -4.88 -6.89
CA LYS A 58 8.54 -5.81 -6.69
C LYS A 58 8.38 -7.15 -7.40
N MET A 59 7.14 -7.59 -7.61
CA MET A 59 6.82 -8.79 -8.38
C MET A 59 6.72 -8.52 -9.88
N GLU A 60 7.01 -7.30 -10.34
CA GLU A 60 6.88 -6.84 -11.72
C GLU A 60 5.44 -6.93 -12.28
N GLU A 61 4.44 -6.98 -11.40
CA GLU A 61 3.02 -7.00 -11.73
C GLU A 61 2.45 -5.57 -11.81
N TYR A 62 3.01 -4.76 -12.71
CA TYR A 62 2.77 -3.32 -12.79
C TYR A 62 1.29 -2.94 -13.00
N SER A 63 0.54 -3.75 -13.75
CA SER A 63 -0.90 -3.56 -13.99
C SER A 63 -1.75 -3.71 -12.73
N LYS A 64 -1.31 -4.52 -11.75
CA LYS A 64 -1.94 -4.65 -10.44
C LYS A 64 -1.47 -3.57 -9.47
N ALA A 65 -0.20 -3.16 -9.56
CA ALA A 65 0.38 -2.15 -8.69
C ALA A 65 -0.26 -0.76 -8.86
N LEU A 66 -0.45 -0.32 -10.11
CA LEU A 66 -0.91 1.03 -10.42
C LEU A 66 -2.23 1.43 -9.72
N PRO A 67 -3.35 0.68 -9.86
CA PRO A 67 -4.62 1.08 -9.25
C PRO A 67 -4.56 1.17 -7.72
N LEU A 68 -3.72 0.35 -7.08
CA LEU A 68 -3.53 0.38 -5.62
C LEU A 68 -2.76 1.64 -5.19
N LEU A 69 -1.69 1.99 -5.91
CA LEU A 69 -0.93 3.20 -5.63
C LEU A 69 -1.78 4.47 -5.87
N GLU A 70 -2.62 4.50 -6.90
CA GLU A 70 -3.56 5.60 -7.15
C GLU A 70 -4.60 5.73 -6.03
N LYS A 71 -5.13 4.61 -5.52
CA LYS A 71 -6.04 4.62 -4.37
C LYS A 71 -5.35 5.14 -3.10
N ALA A 72 -4.09 4.75 -2.85
CA ALA A 72 -3.30 5.27 -1.75
C ALA A 72 -3.05 6.78 -1.88
N LEU A 73 -2.75 7.27 -3.08
CA LEU A 73 -2.55 8.69 -3.37
C LEU A 73 -3.81 9.51 -3.10
N SER A 74 -4.96 9.04 -3.61
CA SER A 74 -6.25 9.71 -3.42
C SER A 74 -6.59 9.91 -1.93
N ILE A 75 -6.35 8.89 -1.09
CA ILE A 75 -6.60 8.99 0.35
C ILE A 75 -5.62 9.96 1.03
N ARG A 76 -4.33 9.91 0.66
CA ARG A 76 -3.31 10.84 1.20
C ARG A 76 -3.63 12.29 0.85
N GLN A 77 -4.07 12.56 -0.38
CA GLN A 77 -4.42 13.92 -0.82
C GLN A 77 -5.63 14.52 -0.09
N LYS A 78 -6.54 13.69 0.45
CA LYS A 78 -7.69 14.16 1.24
C LYS A 78 -7.31 14.60 2.65
N SER A 79 -6.15 14.17 3.17
CA SER A 79 -5.77 14.35 4.58
C SER A 79 -4.43 15.05 4.79
N LEU A 80 -3.62 15.21 3.73
CA LEU A 80 -2.27 15.77 3.80
C LEU A 80 -2.07 16.87 2.75
N PRO A 81 -1.27 17.91 3.05
CA PRO A 81 -0.90 18.90 2.06
C PRO A 81 -0.07 18.26 0.95
N SER A 82 -0.18 18.79 -0.28
CA SER A 82 0.51 18.24 -1.47
C SER A 82 2.03 18.14 -1.35
N THR A 83 2.64 18.91 -0.46
CA THR A 83 4.08 18.89 -0.17
C THR A 83 4.52 17.75 0.75
N HIS A 84 3.59 17.01 1.36
CA HIS A 84 3.88 16.00 2.37
C HIS A 84 4.73 14.84 1.79
N PRO A 85 5.80 14.38 2.48
CA PRO A 85 6.69 13.33 1.98
C PRO A 85 5.99 12.03 1.56
N HIS A 86 4.95 11.64 2.29
CA HIS A 86 4.10 10.51 1.93
C HIS A 86 3.44 10.64 0.54
N ILE A 87 3.01 11.83 0.12
CA ILE A 87 2.46 12.02 -1.23
C ILE A 87 3.57 11.85 -2.28
N LYS A 88 4.73 12.49 -2.05
CA LYS A 88 5.91 12.36 -2.94
C LYS A 88 6.34 10.91 -3.11
N SER A 89 6.36 10.13 -2.03
CA SER A 89 6.72 8.71 -2.06
C SER A 89 5.78 7.88 -2.94
N VAL A 90 4.46 8.11 -2.87
CA VAL A 90 3.49 7.39 -3.73
C VAL A 90 3.62 7.84 -5.19
N LEU A 91 3.78 9.14 -5.45
CA LEU A 91 3.99 9.65 -6.81
C LEU A 91 5.23 9.03 -7.47
N ASN A 92 6.34 8.97 -6.75
CA ASN A 92 7.55 8.31 -7.24
C ASN A 92 7.31 6.82 -7.55
N ALA A 93 6.48 6.12 -6.77
CA ALA A 93 6.13 4.73 -7.05
C ALA A 93 5.25 4.61 -8.31
N ILE A 94 4.25 5.49 -8.45
CA ILE A 94 3.41 5.55 -9.65
C ILE A 94 4.27 5.81 -10.90
N ASP A 95 5.21 6.74 -10.84
CA ASP A 95 6.10 7.07 -11.97
C ASP A 95 6.99 5.89 -12.36
N ARG A 96 7.50 5.12 -11.38
CA ARG A 96 8.27 3.90 -11.66
C ARG A 96 7.40 2.83 -12.34
N VAL A 97 6.20 2.59 -11.81
CA VAL A 97 5.26 1.60 -12.36
C VAL A 97 4.80 1.99 -13.77
N LYS A 98 4.48 3.27 -14.03
CA LYS A 98 4.05 3.76 -15.35
C LYS A 98 5.13 3.64 -16.43
N LYS A 99 6.42 3.71 -16.08
CA LYS A 99 7.53 3.51 -17.02
C LYS A 99 7.72 2.05 -17.44
N LYS A 100 7.06 1.11 -16.75
CA LYS A 100 7.20 -0.34 -16.93
C LYS A 100 5.93 -1.02 -17.48
N LEU A 101 4.83 -0.27 -17.56
CA LEU A 101 3.60 -0.64 -18.28
C LEU A 101 3.79 -0.44 -19.79
#